data_AF-A0A0U5IMI2-F1
#
_entry.id   AF-A0A0U5IMI2-F1
#
_cell.length_a   1.000
_cell.length_b   1.000
_cell.length_c   1.000
_cell.angle_alpha   90.00
_cell.angle_beta   90.00
_cell.angle_gamma   90.00
#
_symmetry.space_group_name_H-M   'P 1'
#
loop_
_entity.id
_entity.type
_entity.pdbx_description
1 polymer ?
#
loop_
_entity_poly.entity_id
_entity_poly.type
_entity_poly.pdbx_seq_one_letter_code
_entity_poly.pdbx_strand_id
1 'polypeptide(L)'
;MFDQSENTIRYKWDPNTYTGFKLRYDAEGAAKGGHCCFHVEDWTFRAMNNEWPCEDLDEALEVLNHFFAIDVAQERERLRAWLPLSLAAAA
;
A
#
# COMPACT_ATOMS: atom_id res chain seq x y z
N MET A 1 -10.91 0.15 -3.08
CA MET A 1 -11.06 0.57 -4.50
C MET A 1 -9.72 1.14 -4.92
N PHE A 2 -9.12 0.63 -6.01
CA PHE A 2 -7.82 1.10 -6.51
C PHE A 2 -7.99 2.45 -7.18
N ASP A 3 -7.15 3.42 -6.82
CA ASP A 3 -7.12 4.73 -7.45
C ASP A 3 -5.93 4.77 -8.41
N GLN A 4 -6.20 4.66 -9.72
CA GLN A 4 -5.19 4.67 -10.78
C GLN A 4 -4.45 6.01 -10.87
N SER A 5 -5.06 7.10 -10.43
CA SER A 5 -4.44 8.44 -10.45
C SER A 5 -3.41 8.59 -9.34
N GLU A 6 -3.62 7.92 -8.21
CA GLU A 6 -2.74 8.00 -7.04
C GLU A 6 -1.83 6.77 -6.85
N ASN A 7 -1.95 5.71 -7.66
CA ASN A 7 -1.31 4.40 -7.43
C ASN A 7 -1.50 3.90 -5.99
N THR A 8 -2.71 4.10 -5.44
CA THR A 8 -3.05 3.72 -4.06
C THR A 8 -4.18 2.70 -3.98
N ILE A 9 -4.06 1.81 -2.99
CA ILE A 9 -5.07 0.84 -2.61
C ILE A 9 -5.61 1.24 -1.25
N ARG A 10 -6.91 1.54 -1.21
CA ARG A 10 -7.58 1.97 0.02
C ARG A 10 -8.21 0.79 0.76
N TYR A 11 -7.88 0.66 2.04
CA TYR A 11 -8.36 -0.35 2.98
C TYR A 11 -9.26 0.28 4.04
N LYS A 12 -10.40 -0.37 4.32
CA LYS A 12 -11.45 0.11 5.25
C LYS A 12 -11.73 1.62 5.13
N TRP A 13 -11.78 2.10 3.90
CA TRP A 13 -11.96 3.52 3.60
C TRP A 13 -13.42 3.93 3.77
N ASP A 14 -13.67 4.87 4.67
CA ASP A 14 -14.98 5.48 4.84
C ASP A 14 -15.03 6.83 4.09
N PRO A 15 -15.86 6.96 3.05
CA PRO A 15 -15.93 8.19 2.25
C PRO A 15 -16.60 9.35 2.99
N ASN A 16 -17.35 9.10 4.07
CA ASN A 16 -18.04 10.16 4.80
C ASN A 16 -17.08 10.90 5.74
N THR A 17 -16.19 10.16 6.40
CA THR A 17 -15.24 10.68 7.37
C THR A 17 -13.82 10.83 6.81
N TYR A 18 -13.58 10.34 5.59
CA TYR A 18 -12.24 10.27 4.97
C TYR A 18 -11.23 9.62 5.93
N THR A 19 -11.67 8.54 6.58
CA THR A 19 -10.84 7.74 7.47
C THR A 19 -10.58 6.37 6.86
N GLY A 20 -9.40 5.82 7.12
CA GLY A 20 -9.00 4.51 6.64
C GLY A 20 -7.53 4.46 6.33
N PHE A 21 -7.10 3.37 5.69
CA PHE A 21 -5.70 3.16 5.37
C PHE A 21 -5.50 3.16 3.87
N LYS A 22 -4.35 3.63 3.42
CA LYS A 22 -3.95 3.56 2.01
C LYS A 22 -2.60 2.89 1.91
N LEU A 23 -2.47 1.96 0.96
CA LEU A 23 -1.19 1.45 0.51
C LEU A 23 -0.83 2.16 -0.79
N ARG A 24 0.24 2.93 -0.78
CA ARG A 24 0.80 3.62 -1.95
C ARG A 24 2.03 2.88 -2.44
N TYR A 25 2.18 2.81 -3.76
CA TYR A 25 3.41 2.36 -4.39
C TYR A 25 4.17 3.55 -4.99
N ASP A 26 5.37 3.79 -4.49
CA ASP A 26 6.26 4.85 -4.98
C ASP A 26 7.14 4.31 -6.13
N ALA A 27 6.62 4.45 -7.35
CA ALA A 27 7.30 3.95 -8.55
C ALA A 27 8.61 4.70 -8.85
N GLU A 28 8.72 5.97 -8.44
CA GLU A 28 9.91 6.80 -8.68
C GLU A 28 11.08 6.39 -7.76
N GLY A 29 10.80 6.09 -6.49
CA GLY A 29 11.73 5.53 -5.53
C GLY A 29 12.24 4.17 -5.98
N ALA A 30 11.33 3.28 -6.38
CA ALA A 30 11.67 1.96 -6.92
C ALA A 30 12.58 2.05 -8.17
N ALA A 31 12.24 2.93 -9.11
CA ALA A 31 13.02 3.11 -10.34
C ALA A 31 14.43 3.68 -10.10
N LYS A 32 14.63 4.41 -9.00
CA LYS A 32 15.93 4.96 -8.61
C LYS A 32 16.79 3.98 -7.77
N GLY A 33 16.31 2.75 -7.54
CA GLY A 33 16.94 1.80 -6.63
C GLY A 33 16.77 2.19 -5.15
N GLY A 34 15.76 3.00 -4.85
CA GLY A 34 15.39 3.37 -3.50
C GLY A 34 14.82 2.17 -2.75
N HIS A 35 15.28 1.99 -1.53
CA HIS A 35 14.90 0.88 -0.66
C HIS A 35 13.41 0.89 -0.30
N CYS A 36 12.77 2.06 -0.19
CA CYS A 36 11.35 2.18 0.19
C CYS A 36 10.44 2.34 -1.02
N CYS A 37 9.79 1.26 -1.47
CA CYS A 37 8.88 1.28 -2.61
C CYS A 37 7.40 1.35 -2.20
N PHE A 38 7.07 0.99 -0.96
CA PHE A 38 5.70 0.89 -0.47
C PHE A 38 5.49 1.80 0.73
N HIS A 39 4.34 2.47 0.79
CA HIS A 39 3.99 3.32 1.93
C HIS A 39 2.59 2.96 2.42
N VAL A 40 2.47 2.59 3.69
CA VAL A 40 1.18 2.45 4.35
C VAL A 40 0.88 3.76 5.06
N GLU A 41 -0.26 4.36 4.72
CA GLU A 41 -0.69 5.65 5.25
C GLU A 41 -1.98 5.46 6.05
N ASP A 42 -1.96 5.84 7.33
CA ASP A 42 -3.19 6.03 8.10
C ASP A 42 -3.75 7.41 7.80
N TRP A 43 -4.98 7.43 7.31
CA TRP A 43 -5.72 8.65 7.09
C TRP A 43 -6.80 8.75 8.15
N THR A 44 -6.72 9.82 8.94
CA THR A 44 -7.73 10.18 9.92
C THR A 44 -8.18 11.61 9.65
N PHE A 45 -9.42 11.77 9.19
CA PHE A 45 -10.07 13.06 8.97
C PHE A 45 -9.37 13.96 7.93
N ARG A 46 -9.27 13.49 6.68
CA ARG A 46 -8.63 14.19 5.54
C ARG A 46 -7.15 14.57 5.74
N ALA A 47 -6.50 14.09 6.79
CA ALA A 47 -5.08 14.22 7.02
C ALA A 47 -4.45 12.84 7.18
N MET A 48 -3.23 12.70 6.68
CA MET A 48 -2.38 11.56 7.01
C MET A 48 -1.90 11.74 8.46
N ASN A 49 -2.20 10.78 9.32
CA ASN A 49 -1.75 10.80 10.71
C ASN A 49 -0.40 10.09 10.84
N ASN A 50 -0.30 8.90 10.25
CA ASN A 50 0.91 8.09 10.25
C ASN A 50 1.26 7.64 8.84
N GLU A 51 2.56 7.60 8.57
CA GLU A 51 3.13 6.94 7.40
C GLU A 51 4.13 5.88 7.87
N TRP A 52 4.02 4.68 7.32
CA TRP A 52 5.01 3.62 7.47
C TRP A 52 5.66 3.42 6.09
N PRO A 53 6.91 3.89 5.91
CA PRO A 53 7.69 3.55 4.73
C PRO A 53 8.14 2.09 4.85
N CYS A 54 7.84 1.31 3.83
CA CYS A 54 8.14 -0.11 3.76
C CYS A 54 9.06 -0.39 2.58
N GLU A 55 10.05 -1.25 2.80
CA GLU A 55 10.97 -1.64 1.74
C GLU A 55 10.29 -2.53 0.70
N ASP A 56 9.57 -3.53 1.21
CA ASP A 56 8.89 -4.55 0.42
C ASP A 56 7.38 -4.58 0.63
N LEU A 57 6.69 -5.20 -0.32
CA LEU A 57 5.24 -5.43 -0.24
C LEU A 57 4.87 -6.27 0.98
N ASP A 58 5.72 -7.22 1.37
CA ASP A 58 5.48 -8.12 2.50
C ASP A 58 5.43 -7.33 3.81
N GLU A 59 6.38 -6.42 4.03
CA GLU A 59 6.42 -5.56 5.21
C GLU A 59 5.20 -4.64 5.28
N ALA A 60 4.79 -4.06 4.15
CA ALA A 60 3.58 -3.25 4.07
C ALA A 60 2.30 -4.06 4.40
N LEU A 61 2.25 -5.32 3.96
CA LEU A 61 1.17 -6.24 4.29
C LEU A 61 1.20 -6.68 5.76
N GLU A 62 2.37 -6.85 6.36
CA GLU A 62 2.50 -7.14 7.79
C GLU A 62 1.96 -5.99 8.65
N VAL A 63 2.27 -4.73 8.28
CA VAL A 63 1.69 -3.55 8.93
C VAL A 63 0.16 -3.58 8.82
N LEU A 64 -0.37 -3.80 7.61
CA LEU A 64 -1.82 -3.90 7.41
C LEU A 64 -2.45 -5.08 8.18
N ASN A 65 -1.76 -6.21 8.27
CA ASN A 65 -2.18 -7.38 9.03
C ASN A 65 -2.25 -7.09 10.53
N HIS A 66 -1.30 -6.32 11.06
CA HIS A 66 -1.32 -5.88 12.45
C HIS A 66 -2.58 -5.08 12.80
N PHE A 67 -3.04 -4.21 11.88
CA PHE A 67 -4.21 -3.36 12.12
C PHE A 67 -5.55 -4.05 11.80
N PHE A 68 -5.59 -4.89 10.77
CA PHE A 68 -6.84 -5.38 10.20
C PHE A 68 -7.04 -6.89 10.23
N ALA A 69 -6.03 -7.65 10.66
CA ALA A 69 -6.01 -9.11 10.56
C ALA A 69 -6.41 -9.58 9.15
N ILE A 70 -5.66 -9.11 8.13
CA ILE A 70 -5.88 -9.48 6.72
C ILE A 70 -5.13 -10.77 6.39
N ASP A 71 -5.64 -11.49 5.38
CA ASP A 71 -4.92 -12.63 4.83
C ASP A 71 -3.78 -12.14 3.92
N VAL A 72 -2.58 -12.05 4.48
CA VAL A 72 -1.37 -11.55 3.80
C VAL A 72 -1.11 -12.30 2.49
N ALA A 73 -1.29 -13.63 2.48
CA ALA A 73 -1.04 -14.44 1.30
C ALA A 73 -2.01 -14.11 0.17
N GLN A 74 -3.31 -14.05 0.48
CA GLN A 74 -4.34 -13.69 -0.50
C GLN A 74 -4.17 -12.25 -1.00
N GLU A 75 -3.91 -11.31 -0.11
CA GLU A 75 -3.77 -9.91 -0.49
C GLU A 75 -2.48 -9.71 -1.30
N ARG A 76 -1.39 -10.43 -0.99
CA ARG A 76 -0.18 -10.44 -1.82
C ARG A 76 -0.44 -10.92 -3.23
N GLU A 77 -1.18 -12.01 -3.42
CA GLU A 77 -1.53 -12.50 -4.76
C GLU A 77 -2.38 -11.49 -5.53
N ARG A 78 -3.35 -10.86 -4.84
CA ARG A 78 -4.14 -9.78 -5.40
C ARG A 78 -3.27 -8.59 -5.79
N LEU A 79 -2.39 -8.13 -4.90
CA LEU A 79 -1.49 -7.01 -5.15
C LEU A 79 -0.50 -7.32 -6.27
N ARG A 80 0.01 -8.54 -6.37
CA ARG A 80 0.85 -9.00 -7.49
C ARG A 80 0.14 -8.91 -8.83
N ALA A 81 -1.17 -9.18 -8.88
CA ALA A 81 -1.96 -9.03 -10.10
C ALA A 81 -2.21 -7.55 -10.48
N TRP A 82 -2.11 -6.64 -9.51
CA TRP A 82 -2.38 -5.20 -9.69
C TRP A 82 -1.12 -4.37 -9.87
N LEU A 83 0.02 -4.81 -9.31
CA LEU A 83 1.31 -4.18 -9.53
C LEU A 83 1.72 -4.37 -11.00
N PRO A 84 2.24 -3.33 -11.66
CA PRO A 84 2.67 -3.46 -13.04
C PRO A 84 3.72 -4.57 -13.16
N LEU A 85 3.58 -5.43 -14.18
CA LEU A 85 4.42 -6.59 -14.49
C LEU A 85 5.94 -6.32 -14.45
N SER A 86 6.36 -5.07 -14.59
CA SER A 86 7.75 -4.62 -14.43
C SER A 86 8.32 -4.81 -13.02
N LEU A 87 7.47 -4.93 -11.98
CA LEU A 87 7.88 -5.17 -10.60
C LEU A 87 7.82 -6.66 -10.21
N ALA A 88 6.94 -7.44 -10.85
CA ALA A 88 6.80 -8.88 -10.57
C ALA A 88 8.04 -9.71 -10.95
N ALA A 89 8.95 -9.14 -11.74
CA ALA A 89 10.19 -9.78 -12.19
C ALA A 89 11.42 -9.48 -11.30
N ALA A 90 11.30 -8.59 -10.30
CA ALA A 90 12.42 -8.19 -9.44
C ALA A 90 12.44 -8.90 -8.06
N ALA A 91 11.47 -9.80 -7.80
CA ALA A 91 11.36 -10.61 -6.58
C ALA A 91 11.87 -12.04 -6.79
#